data_AF-A0A519LJ82-F1
#
_entry.id   AF-A0A519LJ82-F1
#
_cell.length_a   1.000
_cell.length_b   1.000
_cell.length_c   1.000
_cell.angle_alpha   90.00
_cell.angle_beta   90.00
_cell.angle_gamma   90.00
#
_symmetry.space_group_name_H-M   'P 1'
#
loop_
_entity.id
_entity.type
_entity.pdbx_description
1 polymer ?
#
loop_
_entity_poly.entity_id
_entity_poly.type
_entity_poly.pdbx_seq_one_letter_code
_entity_poly.pdbx_strand_id
1 'polypeptide(L)'
;EYESYTNQKELLEIGYKLFFYGSVSSSISKEKKDSVFISIMRKKLKSIRDEHKKEFGLKTQFDTITGKVELHIKYTPYTGHESRLAHYYRHLFSTVKFVVNKEKEGLFNYSQSREYLKILRSQLSNDEQLMLYYNYINGMGSEWENDKNKFFSQYRMLHNLPLNRIKFVEDPRKHFRKQIQEINSQTDGLEQMFEQGDTL
;
A
#
# COMPACT_ATOMS: atom_id res chain seq x y z
N GLU A 1 -18.56 10.05 -28.73
CA GLU A 1 -19.21 9.67 -27.47
C GLU A 1 -18.32 8.67 -26.74
N TYR A 2 -17.72 9.09 -25.63
CA TYR A 2 -16.86 8.25 -24.77
C TYR A 2 -17.34 8.45 -23.32
N GLU A 3 -18.57 8.04 -23.05
CA GLU A 3 -19.13 7.88 -21.70
C GLU A 3 -19.53 6.40 -21.60
N SER A 4 -19.29 5.63 -20.55
CA SER A 4 -18.98 5.92 -19.15
C SER A 4 -18.53 4.59 -18.50
N TYR A 5 -17.98 4.66 -17.29
CA TYR A 5 -17.75 3.59 -16.31
C TYR A 5 -16.45 2.79 -16.39
N THR A 6 -15.30 3.44 -16.19
CA THR A 6 -14.28 2.76 -15.37
C THR A 6 -14.74 2.93 -13.92
N ASN A 7 -15.07 1.83 -13.25
CA ASN A 7 -15.46 1.86 -11.84
C ASN A 7 -14.34 2.57 -11.06
N GLN A 8 -14.68 3.47 -10.13
CA GLN A 8 -13.66 4.17 -9.31
C GLN A 8 -12.66 3.19 -8.68
N LYS A 9 -13.14 1.99 -8.30
CA LYS A 9 -12.30 0.89 -7.83
C LYS A 9 -11.31 0.39 -8.89
N GLU A 10 -11.77 0.15 -10.11
CA GLU A 10 -10.91 -0.29 -11.22
C GLU A 10 -9.85 0.77 -11.56
N LEU A 11 -10.22 2.06 -11.56
CA LEU A 11 -9.26 3.15 -11.76
C LEU A 11 -8.16 3.17 -10.67
N LEU A 12 -8.52 2.86 -9.43
CA LEU A 12 -7.57 2.79 -8.33
C LEU A 12 -6.66 1.58 -8.43
N GLU A 13 -7.20 0.43 -8.80
CA GLU A 13 -6.39 -0.77 -9.03
C GLU A 13 -5.40 -0.54 -10.16
N ILE A 14 -5.84 0.07 -11.27
CA ILE A 14 -4.96 0.46 -12.39
C ILE A 14 -3.92 1.48 -11.92
N GLY A 15 -4.34 2.50 -11.17
CA GLY A 15 -3.46 3.54 -10.62
C GLY A 15 -2.39 2.98 -9.69
N TYR A 16 -2.77 2.08 -8.79
CA TYR A 16 -1.85 1.40 -7.88
C TYR A 16 -0.89 0.47 -8.66
N LYS A 17 -1.38 -0.29 -9.63
CA LYS A 17 -0.53 -1.12 -10.52
C LYS A 17 0.48 -0.27 -11.30
N LEU A 18 0.08 0.90 -11.81
CA LEU A 18 0.96 1.85 -12.50
C LEU A 18 2.01 2.45 -11.55
N PHE A 19 1.62 2.81 -10.33
CA PHE A 19 2.53 3.26 -9.29
C PHE A 19 3.55 2.16 -8.94
N PHE A 20 3.09 0.93 -8.75
CA PHE A 20 3.91 -0.17 -8.29
C PHE A 20 4.86 -0.68 -9.40
N TYR A 21 4.34 -1.02 -10.57
CA TYR A 21 5.13 -1.60 -11.67
C TYR A 21 5.77 -0.55 -12.59
N GLY A 22 5.26 0.68 -12.61
CA GLY A 22 5.73 1.73 -13.50
C GLY A 22 5.13 1.66 -14.91
N SER A 23 5.25 2.76 -15.65
CA SER A 23 4.59 2.93 -16.97
C SER A 23 5.12 2.00 -18.07
N VAL A 24 6.31 1.43 -17.87
CA VAL A 24 7.02 0.62 -18.88
C VAL A 24 6.89 -0.88 -18.62
N SER A 25 6.46 -1.32 -17.43
CA SER A 25 6.40 -2.74 -17.07
C SER A 25 5.28 -3.49 -17.80
N SER A 26 5.58 -4.64 -18.40
CA SER A 26 4.59 -5.51 -19.07
C SER A 26 3.58 -6.15 -18.10
N SER A 27 3.81 -6.08 -16.79
CA SER A 27 2.93 -6.68 -15.77
C SER A 27 1.52 -6.09 -15.72
N ILE A 28 1.32 -4.87 -16.25
CA ILE A 28 0.03 -4.16 -16.19
C ILE A 28 -0.92 -4.58 -17.34
N SER A 29 -0.42 -5.12 -18.45
CA SER A 29 -1.20 -5.30 -19.69
C SER A 29 -1.99 -6.61 -19.81
N LYS A 30 -2.04 -7.44 -18.77
CA LYS A 30 -2.63 -8.79 -18.85
C LYS A 30 -4.16 -8.85 -18.67
N GLU A 31 -4.81 -7.75 -18.30
CA GLU A 31 -6.26 -7.73 -18.08
C GLU A 31 -7.00 -7.30 -19.37
N LYS A 32 -7.79 -8.23 -19.93
CA LYS A 32 -8.33 -8.18 -21.30
C LYS A 32 -9.33 -7.04 -21.57
N LYS A 33 -9.99 -6.48 -20.55
CA LYS A 33 -11.05 -5.48 -20.73
C LYS A 33 -10.56 -4.03 -20.90
N ASP A 34 -9.40 -3.69 -20.32
CA ASP A 34 -8.95 -2.28 -20.25
C ASP A 34 -7.68 -1.99 -21.06
N SER A 35 -7.29 -2.93 -21.94
CA SER A 35 -6.02 -2.89 -22.66
C SER A 35 -5.79 -1.61 -23.46
N VAL A 36 -6.84 -1.02 -24.05
CA VAL A 36 -6.75 0.21 -24.84
C VAL A 36 -6.50 1.43 -23.96
N PHE A 37 -7.31 1.64 -22.92
CA PHE A 37 -7.15 2.76 -21.97
C PHE A 37 -5.80 2.69 -21.26
N ILE A 38 -5.43 1.51 -20.75
CA ILE A 38 -4.14 1.28 -20.10
C ILE A 38 -2.98 1.57 -21.07
N SER A 39 -3.10 1.14 -22.34
CA SER A 39 -2.08 1.40 -23.36
C SER A 39 -1.91 2.90 -23.63
N ILE A 40 -3.00 3.65 -23.76
CA ILE A 40 -2.96 5.12 -23.94
C ILE A 40 -2.30 5.79 -22.73
N MET A 41 -2.73 5.45 -21.52
CA MET A 41 -2.16 6.00 -20.28
C MET A 41 -0.67 5.73 -20.16
N ARG A 42 -0.24 4.50 -20.44
CA ARG A 42 1.17 4.12 -20.41
C ARG A 42 2.00 4.89 -21.42
N LYS A 43 1.50 5.06 -22.66
CA LYS A 43 2.18 5.86 -23.67
C LYS A 43 2.36 7.30 -23.21
N LYS A 44 1.31 7.91 -22.64
CA LYS A 44 1.37 9.28 -22.12
C LYS A 44 2.36 9.42 -20.95
N LEU A 45 2.28 8.54 -19.95
CA LEU A 45 3.20 8.54 -18.80
C LEU A 45 4.65 8.23 -19.21
N LYS A 46 4.85 7.36 -20.20
CA LYS A 46 6.17 7.09 -20.78
C LYS A 46 6.72 8.33 -21.47
N SER A 47 5.91 9.05 -22.25
CA SER A 47 6.33 10.29 -22.91
C SER A 47 6.83 11.33 -21.90
N ILE A 48 6.05 11.57 -20.83
CA ILE A 48 6.43 12.51 -19.76
C ILE A 48 7.73 12.04 -19.07
N ARG A 49 7.85 10.74 -18.81
CA ARG A 49 9.07 10.15 -18.24
C ARG A 49 10.29 10.37 -19.14
N ASP A 50 10.15 10.11 -20.43
CA ASP A 50 11.25 10.20 -21.40
C ASP A 50 11.68 11.67 -21.60
N GLU A 51 10.75 12.61 -21.48
CA GLU A 51 11.03 14.05 -21.45
C GLU A 51 11.82 14.43 -20.19
N HIS A 52 11.35 14.04 -18.99
CA HIS A 52 12.08 14.25 -17.74
C HIS A 52 13.48 13.61 -17.72
N LYS A 53 13.66 12.48 -18.42
CA LYS A 53 14.97 11.84 -18.54
C LYS A 53 15.99 12.69 -19.30
N LYS A 54 15.56 13.53 -20.23
CA LYS A 54 16.49 14.42 -20.96
C LYS A 54 17.15 15.42 -20.02
N GLU A 55 16.44 15.83 -18.98
CA GLU A 55 16.91 16.75 -17.95
C GLU A 55 17.53 16.03 -16.75
N PHE A 56 17.51 14.69 -16.74
CA PHE A 56 17.99 13.90 -15.61
C PHE A 56 19.49 14.09 -15.39
N GLY A 57 19.84 14.58 -14.22
CA GLY A 57 21.25 14.86 -13.88
C GLY A 57 21.79 16.16 -14.47
N LEU A 58 20.96 16.97 -15.15
CA LEU A 58 21.29 18.34 -15.47
C LEU A 58 21.00 19.25 -14.28
N LYS A 59 21.76 20.35 -14.18
CA LYS A 59 21.45 21.44 -13.26
C LYS A 59 20.36 22.30 -13.92
N THR A 60 19.14 22.19 -13.43
CA THR A 60 18.04 23.02 -13.91
C THR A 60 17.94 24.25 -13.00
N GLN A 61 17.97 25.45 -13.59
CA GLN A 61 17.78 26.70 -12.86
C GLN A 61 16.29 26.99 -12.75
N PHE A 62 15.82 27.18 -11.52
CA PHE A 62 14.45 27.57 -11.22
C PHE A 62 14.44 29.00 -10.68
N ASP A 63 13.59 29.84 -11.27
CA ASP A 63 13.34 31.18 -10.74
C ASP A 63 12.41 31.05 -9.53
N THR A 64 12.88 31.54 -8.39
CA THR A 64 12.10 31.65 -7.15
C THR A 64 11.88 33.11 -6.80
N ILE A 65 10.97 33.38 -5.87
CA ILE A 65 10.67 34.73 -5.35
C ILE A 65 11.94 35.41 -4.80
N THR A 66 12.91 34.63 -4.31
CA THR A 66 14.15 35.11 -3.69
C THR A 66 15.38 35.03 -4.61
N GLY A 67 15.23 34.60 -5.87
CA GLY A 67 16.34 34.48 -6.83
C GLY A 67 16.38 33.14 -7.56
N LYS A 68 17.51 32.83 -8.21
CA LYS A 68 17.71 31.59 -8.96
C LYS A 68 18.25 30.46 -8.07
N VAL A 69 17.58 29.31 -8.10
CA VAL A 69 18.05 28.10 -7.41
C VAL A 69 18.41 27.04 -8.45
N GLU A 70 19.64 26.52 -8.38
CA GLU A 70 20.06 25.35 -9.15
C GLU A 70 19.64 24.08 -8.41
N LEU A 71 18.79 23.26 -9.04
CA LEU A 71 18.44 21.95 -8.52
C LEU A 71 18.99 20.87 -9.42
N HIS A 72 19.58 19.86 -8.78
CA HIS A 72 20.07 18.66 -9.45
C HIS A 72 19.05 17.54 -9.25
N ILE A 73 18.07 17.46 -10.15
CA ILE A 73 16.97 16.51 -10.04
C ILE A 73 17.41 15.17 -10.63
N LYS A 74 17.84 14.26 -9.75
CA LYS A 74 18.13 12.85 -10.07
C LYS A 74 16.90 11.96 -9.83
N TYR A 75 15.74 12.38 -10.33
CA TYR A 75 14.50 11.63 -10.21
C TYR A 75 13.91 11.34 -11.58
N THR A 76 13.61 10.07 -11.85
CA THR A 76 12.87 9.67 -13.05
C THR A 76 11.45 9.29 -12.63
N PRO A 77 10.42 10.04 -13.04
CA PRO A 77 9.05 9.72 -12.67
C PRO A 77 8.55 8.43 -13.35
N TYR A 78 7.52 7.81 -12.77
CA TYR A 78 6.79 6.67 -13.33
C TYR A 78 7.66 5.43 -13.65
N THR A 79 8.81 5.27 -12.98
CA THR A 79 9.67 4.08 -13.11
C THR A 79 9.08 2.84 -12.47
N GLY A 80 8.12 3.02 -11.56
CA GLY A 80 7.65 1.97 -10.67
C GLY A 80 8.50 1.86 -9.41
N HIS A 81 7.91 1.25 -8.39
CA HIS A 81 8.52 1.01 -7.08
C HIS A 81 8.61 -0.49 -6.73
N GLU A 82 8.30 -1.38 -7.69
CA GLU A 82 8.26 -2.83 -7.51
C GLU A 82 9.51 -3.36 -6.83
N SER A 83 10.71 -3.00 -7.30
CA SER A 83 11.95 -3.51 -6.71
C SER A 83 12.00 -3.26 -5.21
N ARG A 84 11.87 -2.01 -4.78
CA ARG A 84 11.97 -1.64 -3.36
C ARG A 84 10.78 -2.15 -2.54
N LEU A 85 9.56 -1.88 -3.00
CA LEU A 85 8.35 -2.20 -2.24
C LEU A 85 8.04 -3.70 -2.22
N ALA A 86 8.30 -4.43 -3.30
CA ALA A 86 8.08 -5.88 -3.28
C ALA A 86 9.06 -6.58 -2.35
N HIS A 87 10.33 -6.16 -2.31
CA HIS A 87 11.29 -6.70 -1.33
C HIS A 87 10.85 -6.37 0.10
N TYR A 88 10.47 -5.12 0.36
CA TYR A 88 9.97 -4.69 1.67
C TYR A 88 8.75 -5.51 2.13
N TYR A 89 7.69 -5.56 1.33
CA TYR A 89 6.46 -6.29 1.69
C TYR A 89 6.70 -7.80 1.85
N ARG A 90 7.52 -8.41 0.98
CA ARG A 90 7.84 -9.84 1.10
C ARG A 90 8.61 -10.14 2.38
N HIS A 91 9.57 -9.28 2.74
CA HIS A 91 10.33 -9.45 3.98
C HIS A 91 9.40 -9.31 5.18
N LEU A 92 8.65 -8.20 5.25
CA LEU A 92 7.70 -7.95 6.34
C LEU A 92 6.69 -9.09 6.49
N PHE A 93 6.07 -9.54 5.40
CA PHE A 93 5.14 -10.66 5.40
C PHE A 93 5.79 -11.96 5.90
N SER A 94 7.01 -12.25 5.43
CA SER A 94 7.72 -13.47 5.83
C SER A 94 8.09 -13.46 7.31
N THR A 95 8.50 -12.31 7.86
CA THR A 95 8.76 -12.16 9.30
C THR A 95 7.49 -12.38 10.11
N VAL A 96 6.37 -11.76 9.71
CA VAL A 96 5.08 -11.94 10.39
C VAL A 96 4.64 -13.40 10.36
N LYS A 97 4.67 -14.00 9.17
CA LYS A 97 4.32 -15.41 8.97
C LYS A 97 5.21 -16.35 9.78
N PHE A 98 6.50 -16.05 9.91
CA PHE A 98 7.42 -16.84 10.73
C PHE A 98 7.00 -16.82 12.20
N VAL A 99 6.74 -15.65 12.78
CA VAL A 99 6.31 -15.53 14.19
C VAL A 99 5.00 -16.29 14.41
N VAL A 100 4.00 -16.08 13.54
CA VAL A 100 2.70 -16.77 13.62
C VAL A 100 2.84 -18.28 13.48
N ASN A 101 3.76 -18.76 12.64
CA ASN A 101 4.01 -20.20 12.53
C ASN A 101 4.64 -20.76 13.80
N LYS A 102 5.56 -20.03 14.44
CA LYS A 102 6.16 -20.45 15.72
C LYS A 102 5.16 -20.48 16.87
N GLU A 103 4.16 -19.61 16.85
CA GLU A 103 3.01 -19.72 17.74
C GLU A 103 2.22 -21.01 17.52
N LYS A 104 1.88 -21.32 16.26
CA LYS A 104 1.13 -22.53 15.89
C LYS A 104 1.89 -23.81 16.24
N GLU A 105 3.22 -23.78 16.18
CA GLU A 105 4.10 -24.87 16.62
C GLU A 105 4.20 -24.97 18.16
N GLY A 106 3.64 -24.02 18.91
CA GLY A 106 3.63 -24.00 20.38
C GLY A 106 4.91 -23.45 21.02
N LEU A 107 5.82 -22.84 20.25
CA LEU A 107 7.05 -22.24 20.79
C LEU A 107 6.77 -20.94 21.56
N PHE A 108 5.73 -20.20 21.15
CA PHE A 108 5.26 -18.97 21.80
C PHE A 108 3.75 -19.05 21.97
N ASN A 109 3.22 -18.37 22.98
CA ASN A 109 1.77 -18.14 23.07
C ASN A 109 1.35 -16.89 22.28
N TYR A 110 0.05 -16.75 22.06
CA TYR A 110 -0.53 -15.62 21.32
C TYR A 110 -0.11 -14.25 21.85
N SER A 111 -0.04 -14.07 23.17
CA SER A 111 0.38 -12.80 23.78
C SER A 111 1.82 -12.44 23.39
N GLN A 112 2.73 -13.41 23.48
CA GLN A 112 4.14 -13.22 23.09
C GLN A 112 4.28 -12.90 21.61
N SER A 113 3.56 -13.60 20.73
CA SER A 113 3.54 -13.29 19.30
C SER A 113 3.07 -11.86 19.04
N ARG A 114 2.00 -11.43 19.72
CA ARG A 114 1.48 -10.06 19.62
C ARG A 114 2.50 -9.01 20.08
N GLU A 115 3.29 -9.30 21.10
CA GLU A 115 4.38 -8.42 21.55
C GLU A 115 5.50 -8.32 20.49
N TYR A 116 5.98 -9.45 19.96
CA TYR A 116 7.00 -9.44 18.91
C TYR A 116 6.55 -8.71 17.65
N LEU A 117 5.31 -8.95 17.23
CA LEU A 117 4.74 -8.28 16.06
C LEU A 117 4.44 -6.80 16.32
N LYS A 118 4.14 -6.41 17.57
CA LYS A 118 4.06 -4.99 17.95
C LYS A 118 5.42 -4.28 17.84
N ILE A 119 6.51 -4.94 18.21
CA ILE A 119 7.88 -4.40 18.03
C ILE A 119 8.21 -4.27 16.54
N LEU A 120 7.90 -5.29 15.73
CA LEU A 120 8.07 -5.19 14.28
C LEU A 120 7.22 -4.04 13.72
N ARG A 121 5.97 -3.93 14.15
CA ARG A 121 5.05 -2.89 13.68
C ARG A 121 5.50 -1.49 14.05
N SER A 122 6.14 -1.29 15.20
CA SER A 122 6.60 0.04 15.63
C SER A 122 7.70 0.61 14.74
N GLN A 123 8.33 -0.21 13.90
CA GLN A 123 9.27 0.23 12.88
C GLN A 123 8.57 0.85 11.66
N LEU A 124 7.27 0.58 11.45
CA LEU A 124 6.53 1.13 10.32
C LEU A 124 6.00 2.52 10.65
N SER A 125 6.37 3.49 9.81
CA SER A 125 5.75 4.81 9.78
C SER A 125 4.26 4.73 9.43
N ASN A 126 3.51 5.78 9.75
CA ASN A 126 2.09 5.89 9.39
C ASN A 126 1.88 5.81 7.86
N ASP A 127 2.81 6.35 7.08
CA ASP A 127 2.76 6.30 5.62
C ASP A 127 3.06 4.89 5.08
N GLU A 128 3.94 4.12 5.74
CA GLU A 128 4.15 2.70 5.40
C GLU A 128 2.95 1.82 5.73
N GLN A 129 2.28 2.05 6.87
CA GLN A 129 1.03 1.34 7.18
C GLN A 129 -0.07 1.68 6.17
N LEU A 130 -0.16 2.95 5.77
CA LEU A 130 -1.08 3.38 4.72
C LEU A 130 -0.77 2.68 3.38
N MET A 131 0.50 2.64 2.99
CA MET A 131 0.95 1.96 1.77
C MET A 131 0.68 0.45 1.80
N LEU A 132 0.82 -0.19 2.97
CA LEU A 132 0.49 -1.59 3.18
C LEU A 132 -1.02 -1.84 3.03
N TYR A 133 -1.87 -0.95 3.54
CA TYR A 133 -3.31 -1.02 3.31
C TYR A 133 -3.67 -0.85 1.84
N TYR A 134 -3.07 0.11 1.13
CA TYR A 134 -3.25 0.25 -0.32
C TYR A 134 -2.81 -0.99 -1.08
N ASN A 135 -1.71 -1.63 -0.67
CA ASN A 135 -1.26 -2.88 -1.28
C ASN A 135 -2.30 -4.00 -1.11
N TYR A 136 -2.90 -4.10 0.08
CA TYR A 136 -3.93 -5.08 0.40
C TYR A 136 -5.24 -4.83 -0.33
N ILE A 137 -5.82 -3.63 -0.24
CA ILE A 137 -7.16 -3.33 -0.75
C ILE A 137 -7.23 -3.40 -2.28
N ASN A 138 -6.10 -3.20 -2.96
CA ASN A 138 -5.96 -3.38 -4.41
C ASN A 138 -5.61 -4.83 -4.81
N GLY A 139 -5.72 -5.79 -3.89
CA GLY A 139 -5.60 -7.23 -4.13
C GLY A 139 -4.19 -7.80 -4.20
N MET A 140 -3.15 -6.96 -4.33
CA MET A 140 -1.75 -7.43 -4.39
C MET A 140 -1.24 -8.00 -3.07
N GLY A 141 -1.79 -7.51 -1.96
CA GLY A 141 -1.48 -7.95 -0.60
C GLY A 141 -2.54 -8.86 0.02
N SER A 142 -3.38 -9.52 -0.77
CA SER A 142 -4.51 -10.34 -0.26
C SER A 142 -4.12 -11.42 0.75
N GLU A 143 -2.88 -11.92 0.69
CA GLU A 143 -2.36 -12.93 1.62
C GLU A 143 -2.21 -12.44 3.06
N TRP A 144 -2.19 -11.13 3.30
CA TRP A 144 -2.14 -10.58 4.65
C TRP A 144 -3.41 -10.84 5.46
N GLU A 145 -4.56 -10.87 4.78
CA GLU A 145 -5.87 -11.06 5.40
C GLU A 145 -6.79 -11.83 4.45
N ASN A 146 -6.98 -13.12 4.73
CA ASN A 146 -7.84 -14.05 4.00
C ASN A 146 -8.31 -15.16 4.96
N ASP A 147 -8.87 -16.26 4.45
CA ASP A 147 -9.37 -17.35 5.30
C ASP A 147 -8.27 -18.11 6.05
N LYS A 148 -7.01 -18.04 5.58
CA LYS A 148 -5.85 -18.74 6.15
C LYS A 148 -5.02 -17.85 7.08
N ASN A 149 -4.89 -16.57 6.74
CA ASN A 149 -4.05 -15.60 7.42
C ASN A 149 -4.91 -14.43 7.91
N LYS A 150 -4.79 -14.11 9.19
CA LYS A 150 -5.50 -12.99 9.85
C LYS A 150 -4.48 -11.97 10.38
N PHE A 151 -3.46 -11.62 9.59
CA PHE A 151 -2.33 -10.85 10.10
C PHE A 151 -2.71 -9.41 10.44
N PHE A 152 -3.65 -8.81 9.71
CA PHE A 152 -4.13 -7.47 10.02
C PHE A 152 -5.09 -7.47 11.20
N SER A 153 -6.11 -8.31 11.18
CA SER A 153 -7.13 -8.35 12.22
C SER A 153 -6.63 -8.98 13.53
N GLN A 154 -6.24 -10.24 13.50
CA GLN A 154 -5.83 -10.99 14.68
C GLN A 154 -4.51 -10.45 15.26
N TYR A 155 -3.52 -10.18 14.42
CA TYR A 155 -2.19 -9.75 14.88
C TYR A 155 -1.95 -8.23 14.89
N ARG A 156 -2.95 -7.44 14.50
CA ARG A 156 -2.90 -5.96 14.48
C ARG A 156 -1.70 -5.41 13.74
N MET A 157 -1.34 -5.99 12.59
CA MET A 157 -0.26 -5.47 11.75
C MET A 157 -0.64 -4.14 11.06
N LEU A 158 -1.93 -3.85 10.91
CA LEU A 158 -2.45 -2.51 10.59
C LEU A 158 -3.12 -1.94 11.84
N HIS A 159 -2.49 -0.96 12.49
CA HIS A 159 -2.98 -0.40 13.75
C HIS A 159 -2.94 1.13 13.75
N ASN A 160 -1.85 1.76 13.28
CA ASN A 160 -1.66 3.21 13.31
C ASN A 160 -1.94 3.81 11.93
N LEU A 161 -3.10 3.49 11.35
CA LEU A 161 -3.49 4.03 10.06
C LEU A 161 -3.91 5.50 10.20
N PRO A 162 -3.33 6.42 9.41
CA PRO A 162 -3.79 7.81 9.37
C PRO A 162 -5.09 7.89 8.55
N LEU A 163 -6.23 7.57 9.18
CA LEU A 163 -7.52 7.39 8.49
C LEU A 163 -7.94 8.63 7.69
N ASN A 164 -7.63 9.83 8.19
CA ASN A 164 -7.88 11.10 7.52
C ASN A 164 -7.10 11.29 6.20
N ARG A 165 -6.04 10.52 5.97
CA ARG A 165 -5.25 10.54 4.72
C ARG A 165 -5.73 9.51 3.70
N ILE A 166 -6.58 8.56 4.11
CA ILE A 166 -7.12 7.55 3.20
C ILE A 166 -8.10 8.23 2.26
N LYS A 167 -7.80 8.12 0.97
CA LYS A 167 -8.65 8.66 -0.09
C LYS A 167 -8.92 7.58 -1.12
N PHE A 168 -10.09 7.69 -1.73
CA PHE A 168 -10.53 6.94 -2.90
C PHE A 168 -10.80 5.44 -2.69
N VAL A 169 -10.17 4.77 -1.72
CA VAL A 169 -10.45 3.37 -1.34
C VAL A 169 -11.46 3.26 -0.21
N GLU A 170 -11.96 2.04 0.04
CA GLU A 170 -12.86 1.79 1.18
C GLU A 170 -12.17 2.13 2.51
N ASP A 171 -12.92 2.75 3.42
CA ASP A 171 -12.47 3.05 4.78
C ASP A 171 -12.09 1.74 5.51
N PRO A 172 -10.89 1.63 6.12
CA PRO A 172 -10.49 0.43 6.86
C PRO A 172 -11.47 0.02 7.97
N ARG A 173 -12.09 0.97 8.68
CA ARG A 173 -13.07 0.66 9.72
C ARG A 173 -14.31 0.00 9.14
N LYS A 174 -14.74 0.46 7.96
CA LYS A 174 -15.84 -0.18 7.23
C LYS A 174 -15.41 -1.55 6.70
N HIS A 175 -14.21 -1.64 6.14
CA HIS A 175 -13.66 -2.87 5.56
C HIS A 175 -13.52 -3.99 6.59
N PHE A 176 -12.98 -3.66 7.77
CA PHE A 176 -12.73 -4.59 8.88
C PHE A 176 -13.86 -4.60 9.93
N ARG A 177 -15.07 -4.13 9.58
CA ARG A 177 -16.17 -3.96 10.53
C ARG A 177 -16.47 -5.22 11.34
N LYS A 178 -16.45 -6.39 10.70
CA LYS A 178 -16.74 -7.67 11.37
C LYS A 178 -15.65 -8.00 12.40
N GLN A 179 -14.39 -7.88 12.00
CA GLN A 179 -13.23 -8.16 12.84
C GLN A 179 -13.15 -7.20 14.03
N ILE A 180 -13.48 -5.91 13.81
CA ILE A 180 -13.59 -4.93 14.89
C ILE A 180 -14.66 -5.35 15.90
N GLN A 181 -15.84 -5.76 15.45
CA GLN A 181 -16.93 -6.20 16.33
C GLN A 181 -16.55 -7.48 17.10
N GLU A 182 -15.88 -8.42 16.45
CA GLU A 182 -15.36 -9.64 17.08
C GLU A 182 -14.34 -9.33 18.17
N ILE A 183 -13.34 -8.48 17.88
CA ILE A 183 -12.30 -8.07 18.84
C ILE A 183 -12.95 -7.36 20.04
N ASN A 184 -13.85 -6.42 19.80
CA ASN A 184 -14.54 -5.69 20.88
C ASN A 184 -15.34 -6.64 21.77
N SER A 185 -16.03 -7.63 21.17
CA SER A 185 -16.83 -8.61 21.93
C SER A 185 -15.96 -9.58 22.73
N GLN A 186 -14.80 -9.98 22.21
CA GLN A 186 -13.90 -10.93 22.87
C GLN A 186 -13.09 -10.31 24.01
N THR A 187 -12.95 -8.99 24.00
CA THR A 187 -12.08 -8.26 24.93
C THR A 187 -12.85 -7.30 25.84
N ASP A 188 -14.18 -7.38 25.83
CA ASP A 188 -15.06 -6.44 26.54
C ASP A 188 -14.73 -4.96 26.25
N GLY A 189 -14.32 -4.67 25.00
CA GLY A 189 -13.92 -3.34 24.54
C GLY A 189 -12.56 -2.84 25.05
N LEU A 190 -11.77 -3.67 25.73
CA LEU A 190 -10.44 -3.30 26.23
C LEU A 190 -9.40 -3.18 25.10
N GLU A 191 -9.62 -3.87 23.99
CA GLU A 191 -8.70 -3.85 22.87
C GLU A 191 -9.33 -3.29 21.59
N GLN A 192 -8.53 -2.55 20.82
CA GLN A 192 -8.95 -1.96 19.55
C GLN A 192 -8.06 -2.46 18.41
N MET A 193 -8.65 -2.61 17.23
CA MET A 193 -7.95 -2.92 15.98
C MET A 193 -7.14 -1.71 15.51
N PHE A 194 -7.69 -0.50 15.54
CA PHE A 194 -7.00 0.73 15.14
C PHE A 194 -6.74 1.67 16.33
N GLU A 195 -5.56 2.31 16.35
CA GLU A 195 -5.10 3.20 17.42
C GLU A 195 -5.97 4.46 17.55
N GLN A 196 -6.46 5.00 16.43
CA GLN A 196 -7.33 6.19 16.42
C GLN A 196 -8.78 5.87 16.82
N GLY A 197 -9.02 4.70 17.42
CA GLY A 197 -10.35 4.22 17.81
C GLY A 197 -11.09 3.49 16.69
N ASP A 198 -11.98 2.60 17.12
CA ASP A 198 -12.83 1.76 16.27
C ASP A 198 -14.29 2.22 16.25
N THR A 199 -14.59 3.42 16.76
CA THR A 199 -15.94 4.02 16.70
C THR A 199 -16.31 4.29 15.26
N LEU A 200 -17.34 3.58 14.78
CA LEU A 200 -17.97 3.72 13.47
C LEU A 200 -18.94 4.89 13.43
#